data_AF-A0A9D5CAJ6-F1
#
_entry.id   AF-A0A9D5CAJ6-F1
#
_cell.length_a   1.000
_cell.length_b   1.000
_cell.length_c   1.000
_cell.angle_alpha   90.00
_cell.angle_beta   90.00
_cell.angle_gamma   90.00
#
_symmetry.space_group_name_H-M   'P 1'
#
loop_
_entity.id
_entity.type
_entity.pdbx_description
1 polymer ?
#
loop_
_entity_poly.entity_id
_entity_poly.type
_entity_poly.pdbx_seq_one_letter_code
_entity_poly.pdbx_strand_id
1 'polypeptide(L)'
;MEFLQVHLIRMSASGTELVSEGLFYHPSEIWDLKSCPFDPRIFSTIFTSELYGQSNAPQRKELVSLKDHSFKVIAQESVGILHSFSSGVWNPHDCNNIAAMSDSLLQFWDLRTMKKANSIEHVHAQD
;
A
#
# COMPACT_ATOMS: atom_id res chain seq x y z
N MET A 1 1.46 22.73 -5.61
CA MET A 1 1.57 21.44 -4.90
C MET A 1 0.88 20.44 -5.80
N GLU A 2 1.63 19.59 -6.50
CA GLU A 2 1.06 18.58 -7.40
C GLU A 2 0.59 17.41 -6.56
N PHE A 3 -0.71 17.13 -6.57
CA PHE A 3 -1.25 15.94 -5.92
C PHE A 3 -1.00 14.75 -6.83
N LEU A 4 -0.32 13.72 -6.33
CA LEU A 4 -0.24 12.45 -7.05
C LEU A 4 -1.61 11.80 -7.14
N GLN A 5 -1.82 11.02 -8.20
CA GLN A 5 -3.12 10.43 -8.49
C GLN A 5 -2.97 8.95 -8.85
N VAL A 6 -3.82 8.12 -8.25
CA VAL A 6 -3.99 6.71 -8.61
C VAL A 6 -5.33 6.56 -9.33
N HIS A 7 -5.30 6.02 -10.54
CA HIS A 7 -6.47 5.81 -11.40
C HIS A 7 -6.79 4.32 -11.48
N LEU A 8 -8.04 3.95 -11.24
CA LEU A 8 -8.52 2.60 -11.59
C LEU A 8 -9.16 2.66 -12.97
N ILE A 9 -8.58 1.88 -13.88
CA ILE A 9 -9.03 1.81 -15.27
C ILE A 9 -9.56 0.41 -15.53
N ARG A 10 -10.77 0.32 -16.09
CA ARG A 10 -11.37 -0.93 -16.56
C ARG A 10 -11.51 -0.89 -18.08
N MET A 11 -11.18 -2.01 -18.72
CA MET A 11 -11.48 -2.19 -20.13
C MET A 11 -12.98 -2.48 -20.34
N SER A 12 -13.59 -1.87 -21.34
CA SER A 12 -14.99 -2.12 -21.71
C SER A 12 -15.21 -3.58 -22.06
N ALA A 13 -16.45 -4.06 -21.96
CA ALA A 13 -16.78 -5.46 -22.28
C ALA A 13 -16.47 -5.81 -23.75
N SER A 14 -16.49 -4.83 -24.65
CA SER A 14 -16.10 -4.98 -26.06
C SER A 14 -14.58 -5.01 -26.28
N GLY A 15 -13.77 -4.65 -25.27
CA GLY A 15 -12.31 -4.56 -25.41
C GLY A 15 -11.82 -3.34 -26.17
N THR A 16 -12.69 -2.39 -26.51
CA THR A 16 -12.37 -1.27 -27.40
C THR A 16 -12.14 0.05 -26.68
N GLU A 17 -12.56 0.15 -25.42
CA GLU A 17 -12.53 1.40 -24.67
C GLU A 17 -11.93 1.17 -23.29
N LEU A 18 -11.18 2.16 -22.79
CA LEU A 18 -10.73 2.23 -21.41
C LEU A 18 -11.62 3.21 -20.67
N VAL A 19 -12.21 2.75 -19.57
CA VAL A 19 -13.10 3.53 -18.71
C VAL A 19 -12.40 3.79 -17.38
N SER A 20 -12.33 5.05 -16.97
CA SER A 20 -11.90 5.40 -15.61
C SER A 20 -13.03 5.10 -14.65
N GLU A 21 -12.78 4.21 -13.69
CA GLU A 21 -13.77 3.78 -12.69
C GLU A 21 -13.59 4.46 -11.34
N GLY A 22 -12.43 5.06 -11.09
CA GLY A 22 -12.13 5.74 -9.85
C GLY A 22 -10.82 6.51 -9.89
N LEU A 23 -10.75 7.55 -9.06
CA LEU A 23 -9.59 8.42 -8.89
C LEU A 23 -9.30 8.61 -7.40
N PHE A 24 -8.06 8.35 -6.99
CA PHE A 24 -7.57 8.59 -5.64
C PHE A 24 -6.48 9.65 -5.66
N TYR A 25 -6.68 10.74 -4.92
CA TYR A 25 -5.68 11.76 -4.71
C TYR A 25 -4.81 11.38 -3.51
N HIS A 26 -3.52 11.25 -3.76
CA HIS A 26 -2.55 10.83 -2.77
C HIS A 26 -1.79 12.04 -2.21
N PRO A 27 -1.58 12.13 -0.88
CA PRO A 27 -1.02 13.32 -0.24
C PRO A 27 0.50 13.52 -0.44
N SER A 28 1.23 12.51 -0.91
CA SER A 28 2.69 12.53 -1.07
C SER A 28 3.19 11.55 -2.13
N GLU A 29 4.50 11.49 -2.37
CA GLU A 29 5.10 10.54 -3.32
C GLU A 29 4.86 9.07 -2.95
N ILE A 30 4.32 8.29 -3.89
CA ILE A 30 4.07 6.86 -3.74
C ILE A 30 5.30 6.09 -4.24
N TRP A 31 5.89 5.28 -3.36
CA TRP A 31 7.07 4.47 -3.63
C TRP A 31 6.74 3.02 -4.01
N ASP A 32 5.63 2.48 -3.48
CA ASP A 32 5.13 1.16 -3.86
C ASP A 32 3.61 1.19 -4.00
N LEU A 33 3.09 0.46 -4.99
CA LEU A 33 1.67 0.30 -5.25
C LEU A 33 1.39 -1.14 -5.63
N LYS A 34 0.47 -1.79 -4.90
CA LYS A 34 0.08 -3.19 -5.13
C LYS A 34 -1.42 -3.35 -5.06
N SER A 35 -2.01 -3.88 -6.12
CA SER A 35 -3.40 -4.33 -6.11
C SER A 35 -3.56 -5.60 -5.27
N CYS A 36 -4.71 -5.73 -4.62
CA CYS A 36 -5.13 -7.00 -4.04
C CYS A 36 -5.42 -8.00 -5.18
N PRO A 37 -4.86 -9.22 -5.14
CA PRO A 37 -5.08 -10.21 -6.21
C PRO A 37 -6.50 -10.80 -6.22
N PHE A 38 -7.29 -10.57 -5.17
CA PHE A 38 -8.63 -11.14 -5.00
C PHE A 38 -9.75 -10.11 -5.17
N ASP A 39 -9.46 -8.83 -4.95
CA ASP A 39 -10.42 -7.74 -5.14
C ASP A 39 -9.70 -6.54 -5.79
N PRO A 40 -9.92 -6.27 -7.10
CA PRO A 40 -9.27 -5.17 -7.80
C PRO A 40 -9.69 -3.79 -7.27
N ARG A 41 -10.71 -3.72 -6.42
CA ARG A 41 -11.12 -2.49 -5.73
C ARG A 41 -10.26 -2.18 -4.52
N ILE A 42 -9.41 -3.11 -4.09
CA ILE A 42 -8.51 -2.93 -2.94
C ILE A 42 -7.07 -2.87 -3.44
N PHE A 43 -6.31 -1.91 -2.94
CA PHE A 43 -4.88 -1.82 -3.19
C PHE A 43 -4.15 -1.25 -1.97
N SER A 44 -2.84 -1.46 -1.91
CA SER A 44 -1.98 -0.85 -0.91
C SER A 44 -1.01 0.14 -1.56
N THR A 45 -0.75 1.25 -0.88
CA THR A 45 0.31 2.20 -1.22
C THR A 45 1.32 2.27 -0.09
N ILE A 46 2.57 2.53 -0.46
CA ILE A 46 3.62 2.96 0.46
C ILE A 46 4.07 4.35 0.04
N PHE A 47 4.13 5.25 1.00
CA PHE A 47 4.55 6.63 0.75
C PHE A 47 5.32 7.21 1.91
N THR A 48 6.01 8.30 1.64
CA THR A 48 6.72 9.09 2.65
C THR A 48 5.92 10.36 2.93
N SER A 49 5.54 10.59 4.18
CA SER A 49 4.96 11.89 4.56
C SER A 49 6.08 12.92 4.50
N GLU A 50 6.04 13.81 3.52
CA GLU A 50 7.05 14.85 3.33
C GLU A 50 7.02 15.87 4.47
N LEU A 51 7.76 15.60 5.55
CA LEU A 51 8.45 16.66 6.27
C LEU A 51 9.79 16.86 5.56
N TYR A 52 9.75 17.65 4.49
CA TYR A 52 10.90 18.00 3.65
C TYR A 52 12.14 18.29 4.52
N GLY A 53 13.18 17.45 4.43
CA GLY A 53 14.47 17.68 5.09
C GLY A 53 14.75 16.90 6.38
N GLN A 54 13.83 16.06 6.89
CA GLN A 54 14.15 15.12 7.96
C GLN A 54 14.50 13.75 7.41
N SER A 55 15.76 13.32 7.57
CA SER A 55 16.24 11.98 7.19
C SER A 55 15.46 10.84 7.86
N ASN A 56 14.65 11.17 8.89
CA ASN A 56 13.94 10.21 9.71
C ASN A 56 12.42 10.22 9.50
N ALA A 57 11.92 10.75 8.38
CA ALA A 57 10.48 10.77 8.12
C ALA A 57 9.92 9.33 8.02
N PRO A 58 8.85 8.98 8.76
CA PRO A 58 8.31 7.63 8.73
C PRO A 58 7.67 7.31 7.38
N GLN A 59 7.97 6.12 6.85
CA GLN A 59 7.24 5.54 5.73
C GLN A 59 5.90 5.01 6.22
N ARG A 60 4.85 5.31 5.45
CA ARG A 60 3.48 4.90 5.75
C ARG A 60 2.99 3.92 4.70
N LYS A 61 2.29 2.89 5.17
CA LYS A 61 1.54 1.98 4.32
C LYS A 61 0.06 2.24 4.53
N GLU A 62 -0.64 2.49 3.44
CA GLU A 62 -2.10 2.61 3.42
C GLU A 62 -2.71 1.44 2.66
N LEU A 63 -3.86 0.99 3.16
CA LEU A 63 -4.76 0.09 2.45
C LEU A 63 -5.97 0.91 2.04
N VAL A 64 -6.27 0.88 0.75
CA VAL A 64 -7.29 1.72 0.12
C VAL A 64 -8.31 0.81 -0.55
N SER A 65 -9.60 1.13 -0.39
CA SER A 65 -10.71 0.42 -1.00
C SER A 65 -11.59 1.38 -1.82
N LEU A 66 -11.98 0.96 -3.02
CA LEU A 66 -12.96 1.65 -3.86
C LEU A 66 -14.37 1.25 -3.44
N LYS A 67 -15.13 2.22 -2.94
CA LYS A 67 -16.56 2.07 -2.67
C LYS A 67 -17.32 3.22 -3.33
N ASP A 68 -18.34 2.87 -4.10
CA ASP A 68 -19.22 3.84 -4.77
C ASP A 68 -18.44 4.89 -5.60
N HIS A 69 -17.48 4.43 -6.40
CA HIS A 69 -16.56 5.27 -7.22
C HIS A 69 -15.65 6.23 -6.44
N SER A 70 -15.64 6.12 -5.11
CA SER A 70 -14.75 6.88 -4.22
C SER A 70 -13.77 5.97 -3.50
N PHE A 71 -12.49 6.31 -3.55
CA PHE A 71 -11.48 5.58 -2.78
C PHE A 71 -11.47 6.05 -1.33
N LYS A 72 -11.33 5.10 -0.41
CA LYS A 72 -11.23 5.35 1.03
C LYS A 72 -10.07 4.57 1.62
N VAL A 73 -9.28 5.24 2.44
CA VAL A 73 -8.28 4.59 3.29
C VAL A 73 -9.02 3.79 4.35
N ILE A 74 -8.74 2.49 4.41
CA ILE A 74 -9.36 1.55 5.36
C ILE A 74 -8.38 1.14 6.47
N ALA A 75 -7.07 1.20 6.25
CA ALA A 75 -6.02 1.13 7.28
C ALA A 75 -4.80 1.94 6.88
N GLN A 76 -4.03 2.36 7.90
CA GLN A 76 -2.76 3.07 7.75
C GLN A 76 -1.81 2.71 8.89
N GLU A 77 -0.56 2.41 8.59
CA GLU A 77 0.50 2.20 9.62
C GLU A 77 1.85 2.77 9.17
N SER A 78 2.74 2.97 10.15
CA SER A 78 4.14 3.31 9.94
C SER A 78 4.96 2.03 9.79
N VAL A 79 5.63 1.84 8.66
CA VAL A 79 6.35 0.59 8.31
C VAL A 79 7.88 0.75 8.41
N GLY A 80 8.38 1.96 8.63
CA GLY A 80 9.80 2.21 8.78
C GLY A 80 10.15 3.69 8.74
N ILE A 81 11.44 3.97 8.58
CA ILE A 81 12.01 5.30 8.49
C ILE A 81 12.58 5.49 7.07
N LEU A 82 12.55 6.71 6.54
CA LEU A 82 13.14 7.07 5.24
C LEU A 82 14.55 6.47 5.11
N HIS A 83 14.90 5.97 3.91
CA HIS A 83 16.06 5.13 3.56
C HIS A 83 15.93 3.62 3.74
N SER A 84 14.91 3.10 4.43
CA SER A 84 14.63 1.67 4.36
C SER A 84 13.77 1.34 3.15
N PHE A 85 14.21 0.44 2.27
CA PHE A 85 13.38 0.00 1.15
C PHE A 85 12.19 -0.76 1.72
N SER A 86 11.00 -0.19 1.61
CA SER A 86 9.77 -0.91 1.99
C SER A 86 8.93 -1.31 0.80
N SER A 87 8.58 -2.59 0.75
CA SER A 87 7.70 -3.16 -0.27
C SER A 87 6.63 -4.03 0.38
N GLY A 88 5.43 -3.97 -0.16
CA GLY A 88 4.30 -4.81 0.23
C GLY A 88 4.11 -5.98 -0.73
N VAL A 89 3.77 -7.15 -0.21
CA VAL A 89 3.31 -8.29 -1.03
C VAL A 89 2.09 -8.96 -0.40
N TRP A 90 1.11 -9.30 -1.22
CA TRP A 90 -0.06 -10.07 -0.80
C TRP A 90 0.29 -11.54 -0.64
N ASN A 91 -0.33 -12.22 0.32
CA ASN A 91 -0.28 -13.67 0.39
C ASN A 91 -1.10 -14.26 -0.79
N PRO A 92 -0.50 -15.04 -1.70
CA PRO A 92 -1.21 -15.60 -2.84
C PRO A 92 -2.25 -16.66 -2.45
N HIS A 93 -2.21 -17.18 -1.23
CA HIS A 93 -3.11 -18.21 -0.72
C HIS A 93 -4.16 -17.67 0.27
N ASP A 94 -4.03 -16.42 0.74
CA ASP A 94 -4.97 -15.81 1.68
C ASP A 94 -5.16 -14.31 1.38
N CYS A 95 -6.35 -13.97 0.89
CA CYS A 95 -6.73 -12.61 0.55
C CYS A 95 -6.75 -11.64 1.74
N ASN A 96 -6.71 -12.16 2.96
CA ASN A 96 -6.70 -11.35 4.16
C ASN A 96 -5.30 -11.11 4.69
N ASN A 97 -4.25 -11.61 4.04
CA ASN A 97 -2.90 -11.49 4.56
C ASN A 97 -1.99 -10.70 3.61
N ILE A 98 -1.36 -9.66 4.14
CA ILE A 98 -0.36 -8.87 3.42
C ILE A 98 0.91 -8.78 4.25
N ALA A 99 2.05 -9.05 3.63
CA ALA A 99 3.36 -8.79 4.19
C ALA A 99 3.85 -7.41 3.75
N ALA A 100 4.56 -6.71 4.63
CA ALA A 100 5.38 -5.57 4.29
C ALA A 100 6.78 -5.82 4.84
N MET A 101 7.78 -5.58 4.02
CA MET A 101 9.17 -5.60 4.45
C MET A 101 9.66 -4.16 4.49
N SER A 102 10.46 -3.81 5.48
CA SER A 102 11.44 -2.72 5.45
C SER A 102 12.82 -3.33 5.75
N ASP A 103 13.90 -2.53 5.67
CA ASP A 103 15.29 -3.02 5.80
C ASP A 103 15.51 -4.02 6.94
N SER A 104 14.93 -3.79 8.12
CA SER A 104 15.17 -4.63 9.31
C SER A 104 13.92 -5.31 9.86
N LEU A 105 12.76 -5.07 9.26
CA LEU A 105 11.47 -5.49 9.80
C LEU A 105 10.59 -6.11 8.72
N LEU A 106 10.07 -7.30 9.00
CA LEU A 106 9.03 -7.91 8.18
C LEU A 106 7.74 -8.00 8.99
N GLN A 107 6.73 -7.26 8.57
CA GLN A 107 5.43 -7.17 9.22
C GLN A 107 4.37 -7.92 8.42
N PHE A 108 3.50 -8.65 9.11
CA PHE A 108 2.34 -9.32 8.53
C PHE A 108 1.06 -8.71 9.06
N TRP A 109 0.05 -8.69 8.22
CA TRP A 109 -1.20 -8.01 8.47
C TRP A 109 -2.38 -8.91 8.18
N ASP A 110 -3.35 -8.95 9.09
CA ASP A 110 -4.68 -9.52 8.84
C ASP A 110 -5.65 -8.39 8.50
N LEU A 111 -6.18 -8.41 7.29
CA LEU A 111 -7.08 -7.40 6.71
C LEU A 111 -8.53 -7.56 7.15
N ARG A 112 -8.91 -8.73 7.64
CA ARG A 112 -10.25 -8.94 8.21
C ARG A 112 -10.37 -8.23 9.55
N THR A 113 -9.28 -8.22 10.32
CA THR A 113 -9.21 -7.56 11.63
C THR A 113 -8.57 -6.18 11.57
N MET A 114 -7.89 -5.86 10.47
CA MET A 114 -7.10 -4.64 10.29
C MET A 114 -6.03 -4.48 11.38
N LYS A 115 -5.42 -5.60 11.78
CA LYS A 115 -4.40 -5.64 12.83
C LYS A 115 -3.13 -6.28 12.29
N LYS A 116 -1.99 -5.81 12.81
CA LYS A 116 -0.71 -6.49 12.66
C LYS A 116 -0.86 -7.90 13.23
N ALA A 117 -0.69 -8.90 12.38
CA ALA A 117 -0.78 -10.32 12.75
C ALA A 117 0.52 -10.78 13.40
N ASN A 118 1.67 -10.36 12.84
CA ASN A 118 2.99 -10.68 13.40
C ASN A 118 4.05 -9.69 12.91
N SER A 119 5.21 -9.65 13.56
CA SER A 119 6.39 -8.94 13.08
C SER A 119 7.67 -9.71 13.39
N ILE A 120 8.54 -9.80 12.40
CA ILE A 120 9.89 -10.36 12.52
C ILE A 120 10.86 -9.18 12.52
N GLU A 121 11.46 -8.90 13.68
CA GLU A 121 12.51 -7.91 13.86
C GLU A 121 13.88 -8.57 13.59
N HIS A 122 14.85 -7.79 13.09
CA HIS A 122 16.22 -8.26 12.83
C HIS A 122 16.31 -9.42 11.82
N VAL A 123 15.63 -9.28 10.67
CA VAL A 123 15.64 -10.31 9.59
C VAL A 123 17.05 -10.58 9.05
N HIS A 124 17.99 -9.64 9.22
CA HIS A 124 19.41 -9.91 9.03
C HIS A 124 19.96 -10.73 10.21
N ALA A 125 20.00 -12.05 10.06
CA ALA A 125 20.85 -12.88 10.91
C ALA A 125 22.31 -12.43 10.70
N GLN A 126 22.93 -11.89 11.76
CA GLN A 126 24.39 -11.83 11.82
C GLN A 126 24.86 -13.21 12.30
N ASP A 127 25.53 -13.96 11.42
CA ASP A 127 26.45 -15.02 11.81
C ASP A 127 27.71 -14.43 12.46
#